data_AF-Q979N3-F1
#
_entry.id   AF-Q979N3-F1
#
_cell.length_a   1.000
_cell.length_b   1.000
_cell.length_c   1.000
_cell.angle_alpha   90.00
_cell.angle_beta   90.00
_cell.angle_gamma   90.00
#
_symmetry.space_group_name_H-M   'P 1'
#
loop_
_entity.id
_entity.type
_entity.pdbx_description
1 polymer ?
#
loop_
_entity_poly.entity_id
_entity_poly.type
_entity_poly.pdbx_seq_one_letter_code
_entity_poly.pdbx_strand_id
1 'polypeptide(L)'
;MNGDLNMDVVRSALLAGEIDDAYKVVFNAVRRLDLYRRSTGDRRYDVYFNFLTLLQDVLEGKKGWKSISDYIRDNPDISKYVDSNFLSSFPYYLFYSVDRYNVRFPYFDGKRCDDR
;
A
#
# COMPACT_ATOMS: atom_id res chain seq x y z
N MET A 1 2.60 16.87 2.00
CA MET A 1 2.39 15.48 2.46
C MET A 1 3.72 14.76 2.37
N ASN A 2 4.22 14.18 3.45
CA ASN A 2 5.49 13.45 3.42
C ASN A 2 5.20 11.98 3.07
N GLY A 3 5.50 11.59 1.83
CA GLY A 3 5.19 10.26 1.31
C GLY A 3 5.98 9.16 2.01
N ASP A 4 7.23 9.45 2.36
CA ASP A 4 8.15 8.53 3.05
C ASP A 4 7.64 8.13 4.44
N LEU A 5 7.10 9.10 5.20
CA LEU A 5 6.60 8.83 6.55
C LEU A 5 5.38 7.89 6.54
N ASN A 6 4.52 7.98 5.52
CA ASN A 6 3.41 7.04 5.37
C ASN A 6 3.92 5.64 4.99
N MET A 7 4.97 5.56 4.18
CA MET A 7 5.52 4.28 3.70
C MET A 7 6.31 3.53 4.79
N ASP A 8 6.98 4.24 5.69
CA ASP A 8 7.63 3.61 6.85
C ASP A 8 6.63 3.03 7.84
N VAL A 9 5.49 3.70 8.07
CA VAL A 9 4.41 3.14 8.89
C VAL A 9 3.82 1.89 8.24
N VAL A 10 3.61 1.91 6.92
CA VAL A 10 3.15 0.73 6.16
C VAL A 10 4.16 -0.41 6.24
N ARG A 11 5.46 -0.12 6.13
CA ARG A 11 6.53 -1.11 6.28
C ARG A 11 6.50 -1.78 7.65
N SER A 12 6.46 -0.98 8.71
CA SER A 12 6.45 -1.47 10.09
C SER A 12 5.21 -2.31 10.38
N ALA A 13 4.03 -1.85 9.94
CA ALA A 13 2.78 -2.55 10.14
C ALA A 13 2.75 -3.91 9.39
N LEU A 14 3.26 -3.97 8.16
CA LEU A 14 3.37 -5.24 7.42
C LEU A 14 4.35 -6.22 8.08
N LEU A 15 5.50 -5.73 8.55
CA LEU A 15 6.48 -6.56 9.25
C LEU A 15 5.95 -7.08 10.60
N ALA A 16 5.18 -6.26 11.31
CA ALA A 16 4.53 -6.62 12.57
C ALA A 16 3.32 -7.56 12.40
N GLY A 17 2.84 -7.77 11.16
CA GLY A 17 1.62 -8.52 10.88
C GLY A 17 0.32 -7.74 11.14
N GLU A 18 0.42 -6.44 11.38
CA GLU A 18 -0.70 -5.51 11.64
C GLU A 18 -1.25 -4.94 10.32
N ILE A 19 -1.79 -5.83 9.48
CA ILE A 19 -2.23 -5.49 8.12
C ILE A 19 -3.35 -4.45 8.12
N ASP A 20 -4.23 -4.48 9.13
CA ASP A 20 -5.32 -3.51 9.29
C ASP A 20 -4.81 -2.08 9.47
N ASP A 21 -3.69 -1.90 10.16
CA ASP A 21 -3.11 -0.59 10.40
C ASP A 21 -2.36 -0.09 9.16
N ALA A 22 -1.67 -0.99 8.45
CA ALA A 22 -1.15 -0.68 7.12
C ALA A 22 -2.27 -0.22 6.16
N TYR A 23 -3.40 -0.94 6.16
CA TYR A 23 -4.56 -0.60 5.35
C TYR A 23 -5.14 0.77 5.70
N LYS A 24 -5.39 1.05 6.99
CA LYS A 24 -5.94 2.35 7.43
C LYS A 24 -5.06 3.51 6.99
N VAL A 25 -3.74 3.37 7.07
CA VAL A 25 -2.79 4.41 6.65
C VAL A 25 -2.88 4.65 5.15
N VAL A 26 -2.87 3.59 4.35
CA VAL A 26 -3.00 3.67 2.89
C VAL A 26 -4.36 4.27 2.50
N PHE A 27 -5.45 3.77 3.05
CA PHE A 27 -6.82 4.25 2.80
C PHE A 27 -6.97 5.75 3.09
N ASN A 28 -6.46 6.20 4.25
CA ASN A 28 -6.49 7.62 4.62
C ASN A 28 -5.60 8.48 3.73
N ALA A 29 -4.48 7.96 3.23
CA ALA A 29 -3.64 8.65 2.27
C ALA A 29 -4.35 8.79 0.91
N VAL A 30 -4.95 7.71 0.40
CA VAL A 30 -5.73 7.69 -0.85
C VAL A 30 -6.88 8.69 -0.79
N ARG A 31 -7.70 8.68 0.27
CA ARG A 31 -8.83 9.62 0.41
C ARG A 31 -8.38 11.08 0.44
N ARG A 32 -7.30 11.40 1.16
CA ARG A 32 -6.78 12.77 1.22
C ARG A 32 -6.26 13.24 -0.14
N LEU A 33 -5.56 12.38 -0.87
CA LEU A 33 -5.07 12.70 -2.22
C LEU A 33 -6.20 12.83 -3.23
N ASP A 34 -7.23 11.98 -3.18
CA ASP A 34 -8.41 12.09 -4.04
C ASP A 34 -9.14 13.42 -3.82
N LEU A 35 -9.36 13.82 -2.56
CA LEU A 35 -9.94 15.13 -2.23
C LEU A 35 -9.09 16.28 -2.76
N TYR A 36 -7.77 16.22 -2.56
CA TYR A 36 -6.85 17.23 -3.07
C TYR A 36 -6.92 17.35 -4.60
N ARG A 37 -6.88 16.22 -5.33
CA ARG A 37 -6.97 16.17 -6.80
C ARG A 37 -8.28 16.75 -7.31
N ARG A 38 -9.41 16.39 -6.69
CA ARG A 38 -10.73 16.92 -7.08
C ARG A 38 -10.87 18.41 -6.82
N SER A 39 -10.29 18.91 -5.73
CA SER A 39 -10.39 20.33 -5.34
C SER A 39 -9.47 21.26 -6.15
N THR A 40 -8.27 20.79 -6.53
CA THR A 40 -7.24 21.62 -7.17
C THR A 40 -7.06 21.34 -8.66
N GLY A 41 -7.49 20.17 -9.15
CA GLY A 41 -7.16 19.69 -10.49
C GLY A 41 -5.68 19.36 -10.70
N ASP A 42 -4.87 19.39 -9.63
CA ASP A 42 -3.43 19.19 -9.70
C ASP A 42 -3.08 17.71 -9.90
N ARG A 43 -2.46 17.43 -11.05
CA ARG A 43 -2.06 16.07 -11.48
C ARG A 43 -0.67 15.65 -11.01
N ARG A 44 0.08 16.52 -10.31
CA ARG A 44 1.44 16.20 -9.85
C ARG A 44 1.48 14.89 -9.06
N TYR A 45 0.47 14.65 -8.24
CA TYR A 45 0.39 13.48 -7.37
C TYR A 45 -0.26 12.25 -8.01
N ASP A 46 -0.59 12.26 -9.31
CA ASP A 46 -1.29 11.16 -9.96
C ASP A 46 -0.51 9.84 -9.86
N VAL A 47 0.81 9.88 -10.05
CA VAL A 47 1.69 8.70 -9.92
C VAL A 47 1.65 8.16 -8.50
N TYR A 48 1.79 9.03 -7.49
CA TYR A 48 1.74 8.61 -6.09
C TYR A 48 0.36 8.08 -5.67
N PHE A 49 -0.71 8.72 -6.15
CA PHE A 49 -2.08 8.29 -5.92
C PHE A 49 -2.36 6.90 -6.52
N ASN A 50 -1.93 6.68 -7.76
CA ASN A 50 -2.10 5.40 -8.45
C ASN A 50 -1.31 4.29 -7.74
N PHE A 51 -0.09 4.58 -7.27
CA PHE A 51 0.70 3.66 -6.45
C PHE A 51 -0.02 3.29 -5.15
N LEU A 52 -0.54 4.26 -4.39
CA LEU A 52 -1.26 4.00 -3.14
C LEU A 52 -2.56 3.23 -3.37
N THR A 53 -3.27 3.52 -4.46
CA THR A 53 -4.49 2.79 -4.84
C THR A 53 -4.16 1.34 -5.19
N LEU A 54 -3.07 1.11 -5.91
CA LEU A 54 -2.58 -0.23 -6.21
C LEU A 54 -2.16 -0.98 -4.95
N LEU A 55 -1.48 -0.30 -4.03
CA LEU A 55 -1.13 -0.87 -2.74
C LEU A 55 -2.38 -1.24 -1.93
N GLN A 56 -3.41 -0.40 -1.93
CA GLN A 56 -4.70 -0.73 -1.33
C GLN A 56 -5.31 -1.98 -1.97
N ASP A 57 -5.33 -2.07 -3.31
CA ASP A 57 -5.84 -3.25 -4.02
C ASP A 57 -5.06 -4.53 -3.65
N VAL A 58 -3.74 -4.41 -3.45
CA VAL A 58 -2.91 -5.52 -2.98
C VAL A 58 -3.25 -5.85 -1.54
N LEU A 59 -3.36 -4.89 -0.63
CA LEU A 59 -3.74 -5.10 0.77
C LEU A 59 -5.16 -5.66 0.95
N GLU A 60 -6.05 -5.45 -0.02
CA GLU A 60 -7.40 -6.03 -0.09
C GLU A 60 -7.44 -7.35 -0.90
N GLY A 61 -6.31 -7.78 -1.47
CA GLY A 61 -6.15 -9.00 -2.27
C GLY A 61 -6.84 -9.02 -3.62
N LYS A 62 -7.28 -7.87 -4.10
CA LYS A 62 -7.79 -7.71 -5.46
C LYS A 62 -6.67 -7.90 -6.48
N LYS A 63 -5.43 -7.64 -6.09
CA LYS A 63 -4.23 -7.79 -6.91
C LYS A 63 -3.12 -8.50 -6.14
N GLY A 64 -2.23 -9.17 -6.88
CA GLY A 64 -1.04 -9.79 -6.31
C GLY A 64 0.10 -8.79 -6.11
N TRP A 65 1.04 -9.13 -5.23
CA TRP A 65 2.24 -8.33 -4.95
C TRP A 65 3.04 -7.98 -6.22
N LYS A 66 3.04 -8.84 -7.25
CA LYS A 66 3.74 -8.61 -8.52
C LYS A 66 3.28 -7.33 -9.21
N SER A 67 2.01 -6.96 -9.06
CA SER A 67 1.48 -5.73 -9.65
C SER A 67 2.20 -4.49 -9.14
N ILE A 68 2.65 -4.48 -7.87
CA ILE A 68 3.47 -3.39 -7.31
C ILE A 68 4.82 -3.32 -8.02
N SER A 69 5.49 -4.46 -8.20
CA SER A 69 6.77 -4.52 -8.91
C SER A 69 6.66 -4.02 -10.34
N ASP A 70 5.63 -4.45 -11.07
CA ASP A 70 5.38 -4.01 -12.45
C ASP A 70 5.11 -2.49 -12.48
N TYR A 71 4.30 -1.98 -11.56
CA TYR A 71 4.01 -0.55 -11.49
C TYR A 71 5.26 0.30 -11.23
N ILE A 72 6.13 -0.12 -10.31
CA ILE A 72 7.37 0.60 -9.99
C ILE A 72 8.30 0.63 -11.21
N ARG A 73 8.42 -0.48 -11.93
CA ARG A 73 9.21 -0.57 -13.16
C ARG A 73 8.67 0.39 -14.23
N ASP A 74 7.35 0.43 -14.39
CA ASP A 74 6.71 1.20 -15.46
C ASP A 74 6.56 2.69 -15.10
N ASN A 75 6.72 3.06 -13.82
CA ASN A 75 6.54 4.43 -13.31
C ASN A 75 7.72 4.86 -12.41
N PRO A 76 8.94 5.04 -12.94
CA PRO A 76 10.14 5.38 -12.15
C PRO A 76 10.02 6.71 -11.40
N ASP A 77 9.15 7.61 -11.85
CA ASP A 77 8.85 8.89 -11.19
C ASP A 77 8.26 8.74 -9.78
N ILE A 78 7.81 7.55 -9.39
CA ILE A 78 7.36 7.26 -8.02
C ILE A 78 8.46 7.51 -6.98
N SER A 79 9.73 7.41 -7.38
CA SER A 79 10.90 7.73 -6.56
C SER A 79 10.95 9.19 -6.05
N LYS A 80 10.16 10.10 -6.65
CA LYS A 80 10.00 11.48 -6.17
C LYS A 80 9.17 11.58 -4.89
N TYR A 81 8.43 10.53 -4.55
CA TYR A 81 7.47 10.48 -3.44
C TYR A 81 7.78 9.44 -2.39
N VAL A 82 8.55 8.42 -2.78
CA VAL A 82 8.87 7.26 -1.95
C VAL A 82 10.34 6.91 -2.18
N ASP A 83 11.07 6.71 -1.09
CA ASP A 83 12.47 6.28 -1.13
C ASP A 83 12.72 5.07 -2.07
N SER A 84 13.73 5.18 -2.94
CA SER A 84 14.06 4.15 -3.94
C SER A 84 14.54 2.83 -3.32
N ASN A 85 15.17 2.86 -2.15
CA ASN A 85 15.57 1.64 -1.44
C ASN A 85 14.34 0.94 -0.86
N PHE A 86 13.35 1.70 -0.40
CA PHE A 86 12.05 1.14 -0.06
C PHE A 86 11.38 0.51 -1.28
N LEU A 87 11.27 1.23 -2.41
CA LEU A 87 10.61 0.73 -3.61
C LEU A 87 11.22 -0.58 -4.14
N SER A 88 12.53 -0.76 -4.01
CA SER A 88 13.21 -2.00 -4.42
C SER A 88 13.00 -3.16 -3.44
N SER A 89 12.94 -2.90 -2.13
CA SER A 89 12.82 -3.93 -1.09
C SER A 89 11.37 -4.25 -0.70
N PHE A 90 10.46 -3.31 -0.90
CA PHE A 90 9.07 -3.40 -0.45
C PHE A 90 8.25 -4.54 -1.08
N PRO A 91 8.34 -4.82 -2.39
CA PRO A 91 7.64 -5.96 -2.97
C PRO A 91 8.02 -7.29 -2.33
N TYR A 92 9.29 -7.43 -1.90
CA TYR A 92 9.76 -8.61 -1.18
C TYR A 92 9.14 -8.72 0.22
N TYR A 93 9.05 -7.61 0.96
CA TYR A 93 8.38 -7.59 2.27
C TYR A 93 6.88 -7.90 2.15
N LEU A 94 6.22 -7.40 1.10
CA LEU A 94 4.84 -7.73 0.77
C LEU A 94 4.68 -9.22 0.47
N PHE A 95 5.54 -9.79 -0.38
CA PHE A 95 5.54 -11.22 -0.66
C PHE A 95 5.68 -12.05 0.64
N TYR A 96 6.67 -11.71 1.47
CA TYR A 96 6.91 -12.41 2.73
C TYR A 96 5.73 -12.28 3.71
N SER A 97 5.11 -11.11 3.79
CA SER A 97 3.97 -10.87 4.67
C SER A 97 2.73 -11.63 4.19
N VAL A 98 2.47 -11.64 2.87
CA VAL A 98 1.36 -12.39 2.26
C VAL A 98 1.51 -13.90 2.51
N ASP A 99 2.72 -14.44 2.32
CA ASP A 99 3.02 -15.85 2.50
C ASP A 99 2.98 -16.26 3.99
N ARG A 100 3.66 -15.50 4.86
CA ARG A 100 3.81 -15.82 6.29
C ARG A 100 2.52 -15.71 7.09
N TYR A 101 1.74 -14.67 6.85
CA TYR A 101 0.49 -14.46 7.59
C TYR A 101 -0.70 -15.16 6.93
N ASN A 102 -0.44 -15.99 5.90
CA ASN A 102 -1.45 -16.64 5.07
C ASN A 102 -2.57 -15.64 4.78
N VAL A 103 -2.18 -14.46 4.31
CA VAL A 103 -3.05 -13.30 4.14
C VAL A 103 -4.04 -13.67 3.05
N ARG A 104 -5.07 -14.41 3.45
CA ARG A 104 -6.33 -14.53 2.76
C ARG A 104 -6.97 -13.19 2.97
N PHE A 105 -6.50 -12.25 2.18
CA PHE A 105 -7.19 -11.03 1.84
C PHE A 105 -8.69 -11.29 1.80
N PRO A 106 -9.43 -10.74 2.75
CA PRO A 106 -10.84 -10.90 2.72
C PRO A 106 -11.43 -9.55 2.32
N TYR A 107 -12.50 -9.58 1.54
CA TYR A 107 -13.61 -8.74 1.96
C TYR A 107 -14.05 -9.28 3.34
N PHE A 108 -13.34 -8.89 4.40
CA PHE A 108 -13.55 -9.22 5.82
C PHE A 108 -13.87 -10.68 6.19
N ASP A 109 -12.87 -11.45 6.66
CA ASP A 109 -13.10 -12.63 7.50
C ASP A 109 -12.65 -12.26 8.91
N GLY A 110 -13.39 -11.32 9.52
CA GLY A 110 -13.33 -11.03 10.95
C GLY A 110 -13.88 -12.18 11.81
N LYS A 111 -13.77 -13.44 11.35
CA LYS A 111 -14.40 -14.62 11.95
C LYS A 111 -13.46 -15.82 12.09
N ARG A 112 -12.16 -15.60 12.22
CA ARG A 112 -11.23 -16.69 12.61
C ARG A 112 -10.18 -16.25 13.61
N CYS A 113 -10.62 -15.83 14.80
CA CYS A 113 -9.89 -15.99 16.06
C CYS A 113 -10.74 -15.58 17.28
N ASP A 114 -12.04 -15.93 17.30
CA ASP A 114 -12.81 -15.89 18.56
C ASP A 114 -13.90 -16.96 18.58
N ASP A 115 -13.83 -17.80 19.62
CA ASP A 115 -14.81 -18.72 20.20
C ASP A 115 -15.65 -19.67 19.31
N ARG A 116 -15.25 -20.95 19.32
CA ARG A 116 -16.08 -22.06 19.82
C ARG A 116 -15.23 -23.26 20.22
#